data_AF-A0A4R5Y254-F1
#
_entry.id   AF-A0A4R5Y254-F1
#
_cell.length_a   1.000
_cell.length_b   1.000
_cell.length_c   1.000
_cell.angle_alpha   90.00
_cell.angle_beta   90.00
_cell.angle_gamma   90.00
#
_symmetry.space_group_name_H-M   'P 1'
#
loop_
_entity.id
_entity.type
_entity.pdbx_description
1 polymer ?
#
loop_
_entity_poly.entity_id
_entity_poly.type
_entity_poly.pdbx_seq_one_letter_code
_entity_poly.pdbx_strand_id
1 'polypeptide(L)'
;MYPRVGEEVVTVADRSPWERDGGPSLGLSRGGRAGGSDRGWVMTGQGLGAGVVTAVVVLAGPVPAAFAHGDDRPDGPRVVAEGLDNPRQLDRDQDGNLVVVEAGRGGPDCVGERCAGPTGAVTLIENPHRDEPAVSTVVEGLLSVAAPDASFAEGPGGADATDVDGQYIVAGYDPERLDLSVFEARGASMLVAGTGEDGEEYLLAYADLQAAEEELNPDGAQIDSNPYAVLYVDEDDEVSPDGYALVADAGANTVWKVEPDFSTATEDAPPEYEITAWATWPTTALPDGTDDPEGPAEFVPTSLTADEHGNVYVGGLGSVRPGEGAVVQFSADGTELGRWDGFTAVTGVAVDRGHLYVSQLFGPTPPMPPGETPAAEAPPTPGQVPGQVVVVHRHHEDAARYAIDVPLPAGLATGRHGQVYASVNSVAPAEGIAEGPQNPFGAVGGGAVWELDFSDAYRLEDAG
;
A
#
# COMPACT_ATOMS: atom_id res chain seq x y z
N MET A 1 4.58 -39.84 22.38
CA MET A 1 5.20 -41.15 22.09
C MET A 1 4.74 -41.57 20.71
N TYR A 2 5.47 -41.21 19.67
CA TYR A 2 5.19 -41.60 18.29
C TYR A 2 6.44 -42.26 17.69
N PRO A 3 6.29 -43.44 17.07
CA PRO A 3 7.27 -43.90 16.11
C PRO A 3 6.66 -44.23 14.73
N ARG A 4 7.40 -43.74 13.71
CA ARG A 4 7.69 -44.29 12.38
C ARG A 4 6.62 -44.40 11.27
N VAL A 5 6.78 -43.46 10.33
CA VAL A 5 7.07 -43.58 8.87
C VAL A 5 6.22 -44.52 8.00
N GLY A 6 5.58 -43.89 7.01
CA GLY A 6 5.62 -44.27 5.58
C GLY A 6 5.57 -42.97 4.76
N GLU A 7 6.69 -42.30 4.50
CA GLU A 7 7.40 -42.30 3.20
C GLU A 7 6.49 -42.15 1.97
N GLU A 8 6.18 -40.89 1.61
CA GLU A 8 6.55 -40.33 0.30
C GLU A 8 7.00 -38.87 0.53
N VAL A 9 8.29 -38.72 0.90
CA VAL A 9 8.94 -37.42 1.06
C VAL A 9 9.41 -36.96 -0.31
N VAL A 10 8.81 -35.90 -0.85
CA VAL A 10 9.45 -35.11 -1.91
C VAL A 10 10.54 -34.28 -1.24
N THR A 11 11.74 -34.83 -1.23
CA THR A 11 12.96 -34.08 -0.87
C THR A 11 13.10 -32.89 -1.83
N VAL A 12 13.12 -31.67 -1.30
CA VAL A 12 13.58 -30.48 -2.03
C VAL A 12 15.07 -30.66 -2.28
N ALA A 13 15.39 -31.18 -3.45
CA ALA A 13 16.73 -31.21 -3.99
C ALA A 13 16.77 -30.26 -5.19
N ASP A 14 17.34 -29.08 -4.97
CA ASP A 14 18.07 -28.24 -5.91
C ASP A 14 17.73 -28.47 -7.39
N ARG A 15 16.55 -27.97 -7.82
CA ARG A 15 16.19 -27.81 -9.22
C ARG A 15 15.33 -26.57 -9.39
N SER A 16 15.94 -25.53 -9.94
CA SER A 16 15.27 -24.36 -10.51
C SER A 16 14.24 -24.80 -11.56
N PRO A 17 13.00 -24.26 -11.56
CA PRO A 17 12.01 -24.52 -12.61
C PRO A 17 12.41 -23.99 -14.01
N TRP A 18 13.52 -23.24 -14.10
CA TRP A 18 13.85 -22.35 -15.22
C TRP A 18 14.71 -22.97 -16.35
N GLU A 19 14.96 -24.28 -16.36
CA GLU A 19 15.67 -24.92 -17.49
C GLU A 19 14.73 -25.79 -18.33
N ARG A 20 14.46 -25.36 -19.58
CA ARG A 20 13.90 -26.23 -20.62
C ARG A 20 14.84 -26.37 -21.82
N ASP A 21 15.27 -27.62 -22.02
CA ASP A 21 15.95 -28.15 -23.19
C ASP A 21 15.13 -28.02 -24.49
N GLY A 22 15.84 -27.84 -25.59
CA GLY A 22 15.28 -27.55 -26.91
C GLY A 22 14.82 -28.74 -27.77
N GLY A 23 13.75 -28.47 -28.53
CA GLY A 23 13.49 -28.97 -29.90
C GLY A 23 12.46 -30.11 -30.05
N PRO A 24 11.90 -30.37 -31.26
CA PRO A 24 11.97 -29.60 -32.52
C PRO A 24 10.60 -29.12 -33.06
N SER A 25 10.73 -28.20 -34.03
CA SER A 25 9.73 -27.57 -34.89
C SER A 25 8.70 -28.49 -35.58
N LEU A 26 7.44 -28.04 -35.61
CA LEU A 26 6.46 -28.35 -36.66
C LEU A 26 5.74 -27.06 -37.08
N GLY A 27 5.70 -26.81 -38.39
CA GLY A 27 5.16 -25.58 -38.99
C GLY A 27 3.74 -25.70 -39.54
N LEU A 28 3.33 -24.60 -40.19
CA LEU A 28 2.05 -24.28 -40.87
C LEU A 28 1.00 -23.67 -39.93
N SER A 29 0.32 -22.56 -40.23
CA SER A 29 0.13 -21.82 -41.49
C SER A 29 -0.31 -20.37 -41.25
N ARG A 30 0.02 -19.51 -42.22
CA ARG A 30 -0.41 -18.12 -42.42
C ARG A 30 -1.90 -17.84 -42.19
N GLY A 31 -2.19 -16.65 -41.65
CA GLY A 31 -3.19 -15.75 -42.21
C GLY A 31 -4.03 -14.98 -41.18
N GLY A 32 -3.73 -13.70 -40.99
CA GLY A 32 -4.65 -12.78 -40.30
C GLY A 32 -3.97 -11.48 -39.90
N ARG A 33 -4.10 -10.43 -40.72
CA ARG A 33 -3.80 -9.05 -40.33
C ARG A 33 -4.96 -8.54 -39.47
N ALA A 34 -4.66 -7.99 -38.30
CA ALA A 34 -5.49 -6.98 -37.65
C ALA A 34 -4.56 -6.00 -36.92
N GLY A 35 -4.84 -4.70 -37.08
CA GLY A 35 -3.91 -3.62 -36.78
C GLY A 35 -3.69 -3.40 -35.29
N GLY A 36 -2.42 -3.23 -34.91
CA GLY A 36 -2.04 -2.65 -33.63
C GLY A 36 -2.29 -1.15 -33.66
N SER A 37 -3.04 -0.66 -32.68
CA SER A 37 -3.02 0.74 -32.29
C SER A 37 -2.00 0.88 -31.15
N ASP A 38 -0.87 1.50 -31.46
CA ASP A 38 0.10 1.97 -30.47
C ASP A 38 -0.59 2.94 -29.50
N ARG A 39 -0.56 2.65 -28.20
CA ARG A 39 -0.94 3.58 -27.13
C ARG A 39 0.11 3.53 -26.03
N GLY A 40 1.25 4.16 -26.30
CA GLY A 40 2.17 4.60 -25.26
C GLY A 40 1.81 6.03 -24.85
N TRP A 41 1.78 6.30 -23.55
CA TRP A 41 1.80 7.65 -23.02
C TRP A 41 3.16 8.28 -23.35
N VAL A 42 3.20 9.11 -24.40
CA VAL A 42 4.38 9.88 -24.78
C VAL A 42 4.14 11.35 -24.41
N MET A 43 4.77 11.81 -23.33
CA MET A 43 4.85 13.23 -23.00
C MET A 43 6.10 13.82 -23.67
N THR A 44 5.93 14.48 -24.82
CA THR A 44 7.00 15.24 -25.48
C THR A 44 7.18 16.61 -24.83
N GLY A 45 8.26 16.79 -24.07
CA GLY A 45 8.71 18.09 -23.56
C GLY A 45 9.47 18.92 -24.60
N GLN A 46 9.16 20.22 -24.68
CA GLN A 46 10.01 21.22 -25.36
C GLN A 46 9.94 22.60 -24.67
N GLY A 47 11.12 23.14 -24.33
CA GLY A 47 11.49 24.50 -24.75
C GLY A 47 11.43 25.65 -23.73
N LEU A 48 12.58 25.92 -23.11
CA LEU A 48 12.94 27.07 -22.26
C LEU A 48 12.73 28.46 -22.90
N GLY A 49 12.43 29.47 -22.04
CA GLY A 49 12.58 30.89 -22.36
C GLY A 49 12.72 31.76 -21.09
N ALA A 50 13.90 32.35 -20.90
CA ALA A 50 14.34 33.11 -19.72
C ALA A 50 13.69 34.51 -19.58
N GLY A 51 13.52 34.99 -18.34
CA GLY A 51 13.17 36.38 -18.03
C GLY A 51 13.38 36.75 -16.56
N VAL A 52 14.49 37.42 -16.27
CA VAL A 52 14.87 38.00 -14.96
C VAL A 52 14.03 39.23 -14.64
N VAL A 53 13.46 39.34 -13.43
CA VAL A 53 13.24 40.64 -12.76
C VAL A 53 13.37 40.51 -11.23
N THR A 54 14.35 41.23 -10.69
CA THR A 54 14.64 41.46 -9.27
C THR A 54 13.70 42.53 -8.69
N ALA A 55 13.14 42.32 -7.50
CA ALA A 55 12.73 43.42 -6.61
C ALA A 55 12.76 42.99 -5.13
N VAL A 56 13.71 43.57 -4.39
CA VAL A 56 13.86 43.50 -2.94
C VAL A 56 12.95 44.54 -2.30
N VAL A 57 12.13 44.13 -1.32
CA VAL A 57 11.51 45.05 -0.34
C VAL A 57 11.76 44.50 1.05
N VAL A 58 12.59 45.22 1.81
CA VAL A 58 12.84 45.00 3.24
C VAL A 58 11.80 45.80 4.03
N LEU A 59 11.00 45.11 4.85
CA LEU A 59 10.21 45.74 5.90
C LEU A 59 10.56 45.07 7.24
N ALA A 60 11.19 45.84 8.11
CA ALA A 60 11.50 45.45 9.49
C ALA A 60 10.24 45.56 10.36
N GLY A 61 9.86 44.44 10.99
CA GLY A 61 8.82 44.33 12.02
C GLY A 61 9.42 43.86 13.37
N PRO A 62 8.67 43.99 14.48
CA PRO A 62 9.20 43.95 15.84
C PRO A 62 9.71 42.57 16.27
N VAL A 63 10.68 42.58 17.19
CA VAL A 63 11.40 41.43 17.75
C VAL A 63 10.43 40.43 18.40
N PRO A 64 10.46 39.12 18.05
CA PRO A 64 9.64 38.12 18.71
C PRO A 64 10.11 37.88 20.15
N ALA A 65 9.15 37.55 21.02
CA ALA A 65 9.46 36.99 22.32
C ALA A 65 10.21 35.66 22.12
N ALA A 66 11.47 35.63 22.58
CA ALA A 66 12.27 34.42 22.59
C ALA A 66 11.64 33.42 23.57
N PHE A 67 10.98 32.39 23.05
CA PHE A 67 10.80 31.15 23.79
C PHE A 67 12.15 30.43 23.76
N ALA A 68 12.69 30.16 24.94
CA ALA A 68 13.82 29.26 25.10
C ALA A 68 13.39 27.87 24.58
N HIS A 69 13.92 27.46 23.43
CA HIS A 69 13.87 26.06 22.99
C HIS A 69 15.04 25.35 23.66
N GLY A 70 14.72 24.32 24.44
CA GLY A 70 15.74 23.39 24.94
C GLY A 70 16.38 22.65 23.77
N ASP A 71 17.68 22.42 23.91
CA ASP A 71 18.56 21.73 22.97
C ASP A 71 18.15 20.27 22.66
N ASP A 72 18.56 19.83 21.46
CA ASP A 72 18.80 18.44 21.01
C ASP A 72 17.62 17.53 20.59
N ARG A 73 16.73 17.99 19.71
CA ARG A 73 16.09 17.09 18.71
C ARG A 73 16.47 17.56 17.30
N PRO A 74 16.86 16.67 16.36
CA PRO A 74 17.03 17.06 14.97
C PRO A 74 15.70 17.61 14.44
N ASP A 75 15.75 18.74 13.73
CA ASP A 75 14.62 19.26 12.96
C ASP A 75 14.37 18.29 11.78
N GLY A 76 13.48 17.32 11.97
CA GLY A 76 13.08 16.37 10.92
C GLY A 76 12.62 15.01 11.45
N PRO A 77 12.01 14.19 10.59
CA PRO A 77 11.61 12.83 10.94
C PRO A 77 12.83 11.97 11.27
N ARG A 78 12.66 10.98 12.16
CA ARG A 78 13.71 10.00 12.46
C ARG A 78 13.58 8.81 11.52
N VAL A 79 14.66 8.43 10.85
CA VAL A 79 14.70 7.20 10.06
C VAL A 79 14.72 6.00 11.01
N VAL A 80 13.76 5.10 10.86
CA VAL A 80 13.59 3.88 11.67
C VAL A 80 14.17 2.67 10.94
N ALA A 81 13.95 2.60 9.62
CA ALA A 81 14.55 1.62 8.72
C ALA A 81 14.78 2.28 7.35
N GLU A 82 15.77 1.78 6.62
CA GLU A 82 16.13 2.23 5.27
C GLU A 82 16.51 1.03 4.40
N GLY A 83 16.53 1.23 3.08
CA GLY A 83 16.91 0.19 2.12
C GLY A 83 15.78 -0.81 1.87
N LEU A 84 14.54 -0.34 1.93
CA LEU A 84 13.35 -1.14 1.63
C LEU A 84 12.96 -0.99 0.14
N ASP A 85 12.50 -2.07 -0.47
CA ASP A 85 12.08 -2.12 -1.87
C ASP A 85 10.56 -1.87 -2.02
N ASN A 86 10.19 -0.66 -2.46
CA ASN A 86 8.80 -0.23 -2.65
C ASN A 86 7.92 -0.53 -1.42
N PRO A 87 8.27 -0.03 -0.21
CA PRO A 87 7.52 -0.33 1.01
C PRO A 87 6.08 0.21 0.89
N ARG A 88 5.06 -0.62 1.19
CA ARG A 88 3.64 -0.25 1.06
C ARG A 88 2.99 -0.06 2.43
N GLN A 89 2.00 -0.87 2.78
CA GLN A 89 1.31 -0.83 4.07
C GLN A 89 2.29 -1.09 5.23
N LEU A 90 1.91 -0.58 6.39
CA LEU A 90 2.69 -0.67 7.62
C LEU A 90 1.70 -0.93 8.75
N ASP A 91 1.77 -2.11 9.32
CA ASP A 91 0.90 -2.56 10.41
C ASP A 91 1.72 -2.80 11.67
N ARG A 92 1.03 -3.12 12.77
CA ARG A 92 1.66 -3.30 14.07
C ARG A 92 1.19 -4.59 14.70
N ASP A 93 2.15 -5.44 15.05
CA ASP A 93 1.87 -6.68 15.75
C ASP A 93 1.50 -6.47 17.24
N GLN A 94 1.17 -7.57 17.91
CA GLN A 94 0.76 -7.56 19.31
C GLN A 94 1.87 -7.07 20.27
N ASP A 95 3.13 -7.33 19.94
CA ASP A 95 4.31 -6.89 20.69
C ASP A 95 4.65 -5.42 20.45
N GLY A 96 4.14 -4.84 19.37
CA GLY A 96 4.38 -3.47 18.95
C GLY A 96 5.60 -3.28 18.07
N ASN A 97 6.01 -4.34 17.39
CA ASN A 97 6.89 -4.26 16.23
C ASN A 97 6.09 -3.77 15.02
N LEU A 98 6.79 -3.24 14.01
CA LEU A 98 6.15 -2.82 12.75
C LEU A 98 6.30 -3.94 11.74
N VAL A 99 5.20 -4.30 11.08
CA VAL A 99 5.17 -5.19 9.93
C VAL A 99 5.11 -4.31 8.69
N VAL A 100 6.14 -4.37 7.86
CA VAL A 100 6.26 -3.58 6.63
C VAL A 100 6.25 -4.52 5.46
N VAL A 101 5.30 -4.36 4.56
CA VAL A 101 5.29 -5.12 3.31
C VAL A 101 6.07 -4.38 2.24
N GLU A 102 6.88 -5.11 1.49
CA GLU A 102 7.71 -4.61 0.40
C GLU A 102 7.20 -5.19 -0.90
N ALA A 103 6.69 -4.34 -1.80
CA ALA A 103 6.21 -4.79 -3.10
C ALA A 103 7.34 -5.37 -3.97
N GLY A 104 8.60 -5.15 -3.58
CA GLY A 104 9.78 -5.70 -4.22
C GLY A 104 10.31 -4.81 -5.33
N ARG A 105 11.07 -5.40 -6.26
CA ARG A 105 11.81 -4.69 -7.32
C ARG A 105 11.68 -5.37 -8.68
N GLY A 106 10.70 -6.24 -8.85
CA GLY A 106 10.57 -7.08 -10.03
C GLY A 106 11.69 -8.12 -10.14
N GLY A 107 12.03 -8.53 -11.37
CA GLY A 107 13.08 -9.52 -11.59
C GLY A 107 13.53 -9.65 -13.04
N PRO A 108 14.28 -10.71 -13.38
CA PRO A 108 14.94 -10.82 -14.67
C PRO A 108 13.98 -11.13 -15.84
N ASP A 109 12.78 -11.60 -15.54
CA ASP A 109 11.80 -12.02 -16.56
C ASP A 109 10.95 -10.84 -17.00
N CYS A 110 11.29 -10.26 -18.17
CA CYS A 110 10.66 -9.04 -18.65
C CYS A 110 9.84 -9.23 -19.93
N VAL A 111 8.65 -8.63 -19.95
CA VAL A 111 7.82 -8.43 -21.15
C VAL A 111 7.50 -6.95 -21.27
N GLY A 112 8.14 -6.27 -22.22
CA GLY A 112 8.05 -4.81 -22.33
C GLY A 112 8.72 -4.13 -21.12
N GLU A 113 7.97 -3.24 -20.45
CA GLU A 113 8.41 -2.52 -19.25
C GLU A 113 7.98 -3.22 -17.95
N ARG A 114 7.48 -4.47 -18.01
CA ARG A 114 7.10 -5.25 -16.83
C ARG A 114 8.14 -6.34 -16.61
N CYS A 115 8.81 -6.31 -15.47
CA CYS A 115 9.87 -7.23 -15.10
C CYS A 115 9.50 -7.94 -13.80
N ALA A 116 9.42 -9.28 -13.81
CA ALA A 116 8.92 -10.05 -12.68
C ALA A 116 9.99 -10.92 -12.02
N GLY A 117 9.81 -11.13 -10.72
CA GLY A 117 10.62 -12.05 -9.93
C GLY A 117 10.16 -12.14 -8.48
N PRO A 118 10.71 -13.11 -7.73
CA PRO A 118 10.39 -13.32 -6.32
C PRO A 118 11.19 -12.35 -5.45
N THR A 119 10.84 -11.06 -5.49
CA THR A 119 11.55 -9.99 -4.75
C THR A 119 10.67 -9.22 -3.80
N GLY A 120 9.37 -9.53 -3.72
CA GLY A 120 8.52 -9.01 -2.65
C GLY A 120 8.84 -9.69 -1.31
N ALA A 121 8.59 -8.97 -0.22
CA ALA A 121 8.96 -9.42 1.11
C ALA A 121 8.06 -8.82 2.20
N VAL A 122 8.16 -9.36 3.40
CA VAL A 122 7.65 -8.74 4.64
C VAL A 122 8.84 -8.53 5.58
N THR A 123 9.03 -7.29 6.02
CA THR A 123 10.07 -6.86 6.94
C THR A 123 9.46 -6.53 8.29
N LEU A 124 10.05 -7.10 9.35
CA LEU A 124 9.72 -6.82 10.74
C LEU A 124 10.72 -5.83 11.32
N ILE A 125 10.21 -4.77 11.95
CA ILE A 125 10.99 -3.78 12.69
C ILE A 125 10.68 -3.92 14.17
N GLU A 126 11.57 -4.57 14.91
CA GLU A 126 11.40 -4.80 16.33
C GLU A 126 11.81 -3.58 17.16
N ASN A 127 11.02 -3.27 18.18
CA ASN A 127 11.26 -2.15 19.09
C ASN A 127 11.51 -0.81 18.32
N PRO A 128 10.59 -0.38 17.44
CA PRO A 128 10.81 0.72 16.49
C PRO A 128 11.12 2.07 17.15
N HIS A 129 10.80 2.22 18.43
CA HIS A 129 11.05 3.42 19.24
C HIS A 129 12.50 3.56 19.73
N ARG A 130 13.35 2.55 19.56
CA ARG A 130 14.76 2.61 19.95
C ARG A 130 15.58 3.37 18.90
N ASP A 131 16.73 3.90 19.32
CA ASP A 131 17.67 4.59 18.43
C ASP A 131 18.18 3.67 17.31
N GLU A 132 18.38 2.39 17.62
CA GLU A 132 18.77 1.33 16.69
C GLU A 132 17.75 0.17 16.81
N PRO A 133 16.64 0.21 16.06
CA PRO A 133 15.70 -0.91 15.97
C PRO A 133 16.35 -2.14 15.33
N ALA A 134 15.88 -3.34 15.67
CA ALA A 134 16.27 -4.54 14.92
C ALA A 134 15.35 -4.66 13.70
N VAL A 135 15.94 -4.87 12.53
CA VAL A 135 15.22 -4.99 11.26
C VAL A 135 15.56 -6.34 10.65
N SER A 136 14.55 -7.13 10.31
CA SER A 136 14.71 -8.45 9.72
C SER A 136 13.61 -8.76 8.72
N THR A 137 13.96 -9.39 7.61
CA THR A 137 12.98 -9.93 6.67
C THR A 137 12.44 -11.25 7.22
N VAL A 138 11.11 -11.35 7.33
CA VAL A 138 10.39 -12.48 7.95
C VAL A 138 9.60 -13.30 6.93
N VAL A 139 9.35 -12.74 5.75
CA VAL A 139 8.80 -13.46 4.59
C VAL A 139 9.56 -12.97 3.35
N GLU A 140 10.06 -13.90 2.53
CA GLU A 140 10.78 -13.60 1.29
C GLU A 140 10.15 -14.30 0.09
N GLY A 141 10.55 -13.88 -1.10
CA GLY A 141 10.23 -14.61 -2.33
C GLY A 141 8.82 -14.40 -2.85
N LEU A 142 8.12 -13.37 -2.39
CA LEU A 142 6.79 -13.01 -2.87
C LEU A 142 6.88 -12.47 -4.30
N LEU A 143 5.82 -12.70 -5.09
CA LEU A 143 5.75 -12.21 -6.46
C LEU A 143 5.85 -10.67 -6.49
N SER A 144 6.74 -10.16 -7.32
CA SER A 144 6.91 -8.75 -7.63
C SER A 144 7.02 -8.56 -9.13
N VAL A 145 6.36 -7.53 -9.65
CA VAL A 145 6.41 -7.05 -11.03
C VAL A 145 6.68 -5.56 -11.00
N ALA A 146 7.80 -5.10 -11.56
CA ALA A 146 8.19 -3.70 -11.52
C ALA A 146 8.63 -3.19 -12.90
N ALA A 147 8.80 -1.87 -13.00
CA ALA A 147 9.52 -1.27 -14.12
C ALA A 147 10.99 -1.75 -14.17
N PRO A 148 11.70 -1.63 -15.31
CA PRO A 148 13.10 -2.09 -15.41
C PRO A 148 14.07 -1.38 -14.46
N ASP A 149 13.70 -0.20 -13.95
CA ASP A 149 14.44 0.54 -12.92
C ASP A 149 13.97 0.22 -11.48
N ALA A 150 13.17 -0.84 -11.33
CA ALA A 150 12.58 -1.32 -10.08
C ALA A 150 11.58 -0.36 -9.40
N SER A 151 11.19 0.72 -10.08
CA SER A 151 10.13 1.60 -9.58
C SER A 151 8.74 1.01 -9.81
N PHE A 152 7.76 1.54 -9.05
CA PHE A 152 6.34 1.20 -9.19
C PHE A 152 6.08 -0.31 -9.17
N ALA A 153 6.71 -1.03 -8.24
CA ALA A 153 6.49 -2.46 -8.12
C ALA A 153 5.04 -2.77 -7.71
N GLU A 154 4.41 -3.67 -8.46
CA GLU A 154 3.17 -4.38 -8.15
C GLU A 154 3.53 -5.75 -7.57
N GLY A 155 2.99 -6.11 -6.42
CA GLY A 155 3.37 -7.32 -5.70
C GLY A 155 2.53 -7.42 -4.43
N PRO A 156 3.10 -7.80 -3.28
CA PRO A 156 2.35 -7.71 -2.04
C PRO A 156 2.07 -6.23 -1.67
N GLY A 157 0.79 -5.92 -1.44
CA GLY A 157 0.30 -4.57 -1.13
C GLY A 157 0.11 -4.31 0.36
N GLY A 158 -0.28 -5.36 1.11
CA GLY A 158 -0.52 -5.34 2.54
C GLY A 158 0.06 -6.56 3.24
N ALA A 159 0.48 -6.42 4.50
CA ALA A 159 0.77 -7.56 5.36
C ALA A 159 0.48 -7.23 6.83
N ASP A 160 -0.09 -8.18 7.55
CA ASP A 160 -0.36 -8.06 8.98
C ASP A 160 0.02 -9.34 9.72
N ALA A 161 0.36 -9.23 11.00
CA ALA A 161 0.63 -10.37 11.86
C ALA A 161 -0.68 -10.97 12.38
N THR A 162 -0.73 -12.29 12.53
CA THR A 162 -1.89 -12.97 13.15
C THR A 162 -1.70 -13.11 14.66
N ASP A 163 -2.64 -13.78 15.31
CA ASP A 163 -2.53 -14.21 16.71
C ASP A 163 -1.54 -15.38 16.91
N VAL A 164 -1.05 -15.98 15.82
CA VAL A 164 -0.01 -17.01 15.81
C VAL A 164 1.35 -16.34 15.62
N ASP A 165 2.23 -16.50 16.62
CA ASP A 165 3.59 -15.94 16.60
C ASP A 165 4.37 -16.39 15.33
N GLY A 166 4.94 -15.41 14.63
CA GLY A 166 5.69 -15.63 13.39
C GLY A 166 4.85 -15.98 12.16
N GLN A 167 3.52 -15.87 12.23
CA GLN A 167 2.63 -16.00 11.09
C GLN A 167 2.12 -14.63 10.61
N TYR A 168 2.03 -14.48 9.29
CA TYR A 168 1.62 -13.25 8.62
C TYR A 168 0.60 -13.57 7.54
N ILE A 169 -0.40 -12.71 7.39
CA ILE A 169 -1.25 -12.67 6.21
C ILE A 169 -0.74 -11.59 5.26
N VAL A 170 -0.79 -11.85 3.96
CA VAL A 170 -0.27 -10.94 2.94
C VAL A 170 -1.27 -10.80 1.80
N ALA A 171 -1.71 -9.57 1.51
CA ALA A 171 -2.44 -9.24 0.30
C ALA A 171 -1.46 -9.18 -0.87
N GLY A 172 -1.60 -10.06 -1.85
CA GLY A 172 -0.68 -10.13 -2.99
C GLY A 172 -1.19 -11.03 -4.10
N TYR A 173 -0.29 -11.80 -4.71
CA TYR A 173 -0.57 -12.59 -5.91
C TYR A 173 0.04 -13.98 -5.81
N ASP A 174 -0.72 -14.98 -6.27
CA ASP A 174 -0.23 -16.34 -6.47
C ASP A 174 0.77 -16.39 -7.64
N PRO A 175 2.07 -16.70 -7.39
CA PRO A 175 3.08 -16.78 -8.44
C PRO A 175 2.78 -17.86 -9.48
N GLU A 176 2.01 -18.90 -9.17
CA GLU A 176 1.65 -19.95 -10.13
C GLU A 176 0.68 -19.45 -11.22
N ARG A 177 0.03 -18.30 -10.97
CA ARG A 177 -0.99 -17.72 -11.85
C ARG A 177 -0.52 -16.46 -12.58
N LEU A 178 0.75 -16.11 -12.45
CA LEU A 178 1.34 -14.97 -13.15
C LEU A 178 1.34 -15.19 -14.68
N ASP A 179 0.75 -14.23 -15.40
CA ASP A 179 0.89 -14.11 -16.85
C ASP A 179 1.31 -12.67 -17.24
N LEU A 180 2.62 -12.46 -17.46
CA LEU A 180 3.17 -11.16 -17.85
C LEU A 180 2.74 -10.67 -19.24
N SER A 181 2.09 -11.52 -20.04
CA SER A 181 1.53 -11.09 -21.33
C SER A 181 0.19 -10.37 -21.18
N VAL A 182 -0.45 -10.50 -20.02
CA VAL A 182 -1.67 -9.79 -19.63
C VAL A 182 -1.27 -8.63 -18.73
N PHE A 183 -1.84 -7.45 -19.00
CA PHE A 183 -1.48 -6.25 -18.25
C PHE A 183 -2.07 -6.27 -16.83
N GLU A 184 -3.28 -6.80 -16.69
CA GLU A 184 -3.93 -7.05 -15.40
C GLU A 184 -3.28 -8.27 -14.75
N ALA A 185 -2.67 -8.07 -13.57
CA ALA A 185 -2.09 -9.17 -12.81
C ALA A 185 -3.22 -10.12 -12.39
N ARG A 186 -3.20 -11.36 -12.91
CA ARG A 186 -4.14 -12.41 -12.51
C ARG A 186 -3.59 -13.17 -11.31
N GLY A 187 -4.52 -13.75 -10.54
CA GLY A 187 -4.17 -14.55 -9.37
C GLY A 187 -4.00 -13.73 -8.09
N ALA A 188 -4.66 -12.57 -7.98
CA ALA A 188 -4.81 -11.88 -6.72
C ALA A 188 -5.29 -12.85 -5.62
N SER A 189 -4.62 -12.82 -4.48
CA SER A 189 -4.84 -13.77 -3.39
C SER A 189 -4.47 -13.15 -2.05
N MET A 190 -5.10 -13.65 -1.00
CA MET A 190 -4.56 -13.53 0.34
C MET A 190 -3.65 -14.73 0.60
N LEU A 191 -2.39 -14.45 0.91
CA LEU A 191 -1.38 -15.43 1.24
C LEU A 191 -1.28 -15.56 2.77
N VAL A 192 -0.92 -16.75 3.24
CA VAL A 192 -0.51 -16.98 4.63
C VAL A 192 0.94 -17.45 4.59
N ALA A 193 1.79 -16.76 5.33
CA ALA A 193 3.21 -17.04 5.41
C ALA A 193 3.65 -17.19 6.86
N GLY A 194 4.68 -17.98 7.11
CA GLY A 194 5.26 -18.09 8.44
C GLY A 194 6.32 -19.16 8.53
N THR A 195 6.73 -19.46 9.76
CA THR A 195 7.69 -20.53 10.06
C THR A 195 7.00 -21.65 10.82
N GLY A 196 7.15 -22.89 10.36
CA GLY A 196 6.62 -24.08 11.04
C GLY A 196 7.40 -24.45 12.31
N GLU A 197 6.88 -25.39 13.10
CA GLU A 197 7.54 -25.85 14.34
C GLU A 197 8.95 -26.47 14.11
N ASP A 198 9.19 -26.98 12.91
CA ASP A 198 10.48 -27.52 12.48
C ASP A 198 11.47 -26.46 11.98
N GLY A 199 11.03 -25.20 11.90
CA GLY A 199 11.81 -24.07 11.41
C GLY A 199 11.75 -23.90 9.90
N GLU A 200 10.93 -24.68 9.18
CA GLU A 200 10.76 -24.51 7.74
C GLU A 200 9.78 -23.37 7.44
N GLU A 201 10.15 -22.51 6.50
CA GLU A 201 9.28 -21.43 6.02
C GLU A 201 8.18 -22.01 5.11
N TYR A 202 6.97 -21.48 5.23
CA TYR A 202 5.86 -21.82 4.34
C TYR A 202 5.21 -20.56 3.78
N LEU A 203 4.68 -20.71 2.57
CA LEU A 203 3.87 -19.71 1.88
C LEU A 203 2.69 -20.43 1.22
N LEU A 204 1.49 -20.03 1.57
CA LEU A 204 0.24 -20.62 1.08
C LEU A 204 -0.61 -19.53 0.43
N ALA A 205 -1.01 -19.72 -0.82
CA ALA A 205 -2.09 -18.95 -1.42
C ALA A 205 -3.42 -19.42 -0.82
N TYR A 206 -3.81 -18.82 0.30
CA TYR A 206 -4.89 -19.32 1.14
C TYR A 206 -6.26 -19.00 0.56
N ALA A 207 -6.50 -17.74 0.16
CA ALA A 207 -7.79 -17.30 -0.38
C ALA A 207 -7.65 -16.68 -1.78
N ASP A 208 -8.34 -17.24 -2.77
CA ASP A 208 -8.34 -16.78 -4.17
C ASP A 208 -9.31 -15.60 -4.36
N LEU A 209 -8.79 -14.38 -4.18
CA LEU A 209 -9.56 -13.14 -4.30
C LEU A 209 -9.97 -12.86 -5.75
N GLN A 210 -9.12 -13.25 -6.72
CA GLN A 210 -9.46 -13.15 -8.13
C GLN A 210 -10.70 -13.99 -8.47
N ALA A 211 -10.78 -15.23 -7.97
CA ALA A 211 -11.95 -16.08 -8.17
C ALA A 211 -13.20 -15.52 -7.46
N ALA A 212 -13.05 -14.93 -6.28
CA ALA A 212 -14.15 -14.29 -5.56
C ALA A 212 -14.74 -13.12 -6.35
N GLU A 213 -13.89 -12.27 -6.94
CA GLU A 213 -14.33 -11.18 -7.81
C GLU A 213 -15.03 -11.70 -9.07
N GLU A 214 -14.46 -12.72 -9.74
CA GLU A 214 -15.07 -13.35 -10.92
C GLU A 214 -16.48 -13.91 -10.64
N GLU A 215 -16.69 -14.48 -9.45
CA GLU A 215 -17.97 -15.07 -9.05
C GLU A 215 -18.98 -14.03 -8.59
N LEU A 216 -18.57 -13.11 -7.71
CA LEU A 216 -19.47 -12.21 -7.00
C LEU A 216 -19.64 -10.85 -7.70
N ASN A 217 -18.56 -10.32 -8.30
CA ASN A 217 -18.46 -9.00 -8.93
C ASN A 217 -19.37 -7.94 -8.28
N PRO A 218 -19.13 -7.60 -7.00
CA PRO A 218 -20.11 -6.89 -6.18
C PRO A 218 -20.32 -5.44 -6.63
N ASP A 219 -19.32 -4.80 -7.24
CA ASP A 219 -19.44 -3.45 -7.78
C ASP A 219 -20.08 -3.42 -9.19
N GLY A 220 -20.17 -4.59 -9.84
CA GLY A 220 -20.75 -4.80 -11.16
C GLY A 220 -19.89 -4.28 -12.31
N ALA A 221 -18.60 -4.03 -12.06
CA ALA A 221 -17.64 -3.43 -12.98
C ALA A 221 -16.83 -4.50 -13.74
N GLN A 222 -15.67 -4.10 -14.26
CA GLN A 222 -14.65 -5.01 -14.75
C GLN A 222 -14.14 -5.93 -13.63
N ILE A 223 -13.56 -7.06 -14.04
CA ILE A 223 -12.90 -8.01 -13.14
C ILE A 223 -11.41 -7.69 -13.13
N ASP A 224 -10.96 -6.99 -12.09
CA ASP A 224 -9.60 -6.46 -11.88
C ASP A 224 -9.16 -6.50 -10.41
N SER A 225 -9.09 -7.68 -9.79
CA SER A 225 -8.65 -7.82 -8.40
C SER A 225 -7.19 -7.36 -8.22
N ASN A 226 -7.00 -6.38 -7.34
CA ASN A 226 -5.74 -5.75 -6.98
C ASN A 226 -5.71 -5.47 -5.47
N PRO A 227 -5.40 -6.48 -4.65
CA PRO A 227 -5.41 -6.38 -3.20
C PRO A 227 -4.27 -5.49 -2.71
N TYR A 228 -4.62 -4.37 -2.09
CA TYR A 228 -3.69 -3.29 -1.75
C TYR A 228 -3.43 -3.18 -0.24
N ALA A 229 -4.31 -3.70 0.60
CA ALA A 229 -4.11 -3.79 2.04
C ALA A 229 -4.78 -5.02 2.62
N VAL A 230 -4.27 -5.51 3.75
CA VAL A 230 -4.89 -6.58 4.54
C VAL A 230 -4.81 -6.21 6.02
N LEU A 231 -5.82 -6.58 6.79
CA LEU A 231 -5.89 -6.39 8.23
C LEU A 231 -6.38 -7.68 8.87
N TYR A 232 -5.65 -8.20 9.85
CA TYR A 232 -6.13 -9.27 10.71
C TYR A 232 -7.02 -8.68 11.79
N VAL A 233 -8.22 -9.23 11.94
CA VAL A 233 -9.20 -8.83 12.96
C VAL A 233 -9.42 -10.00 13.90
N ASP A 234 -8.89 -9.87 15.11
CA ASP A 234 -9.15 -10.78 16.22
C ASP A 234 -10.56 -10.48 16.78
N GLU A 235 -11.51 -11.39 16.61
CA GLU A 235 -12.84 -11.27 17.22
C GLU A 235 -12.81 -11.89 18.62
N ASP A 236 -13.48 -11.23 19.57
CA ASP A 236 -13.75 -11.85 20.88
C ASP A 236 -14.47 -13.22 20.68
N ASP A 237 -14.11 -14.19 21.54
CA ASP A 237 -14.55 -15.61 21.60
C ASP A 237 -16.05 -15.93 21.30
N GLU A 238 -16.94 -14.94 21.28
CA GLU A 238 -18.39 -15.12 21.12
C GLU A 238 -18.90 -15.07 19.67
N VAL A 239 -18.15 -14.51 18.70
CA VAL A 239 -18.62 -14.30 17.31
C VAL A 239 -17.87 -15.19 16.31
N SER A 240 -16.53 -15.15 16.33
CA SER A 240 -15.64 -16.12 15.69
C SER A 240 -14.55 -16.48 16.70
N PRO A 241 -14.40 -17.75 17.10
CA PRO A 241 -13.41 -18.14 18.13
C PRO A 241 -11.95 -17.95 17.68
N ASP A 242 -11.74 -17.70 16.39
CA ASP A 242 -10.44 -17.58 15.75
C ASP A 242 -10.61 -16.50 14.65
N GLY A 243 -9.83 -15.42 14.66
CA GLY A 243 -10.07 -14.17 13.90
C GLY A 243 -10.25 -14.30 12.37
N TYR A 244 -10.56 -13.18 11.71
CA TYR A 244 -10.75 -13.10 10.26
C TYR A 244 -9.83 -12.07 9.61
N ALA A 245 -9.74 -12.06 8.29
CA ALA A 245 -9.00 -11.05 7.55
C ALA A 245 -9.94 -10.13 6.76
N LEU A 246 -9.64 -8.83 6.75
CA LEU A 246 -10.18 -7.87 5.79
C LEU A 246 -9.13 -7.57 4.75
N VAL A 247 -9.49 -7.63 3.46
CA VAL A 247 -8.60 -7.29 2.35
C VAL A 247 -9.21 -6.15 1.56
N ALA A 248 -8.54 -4.99 1.53
CA ALA A 248 -8.93 -3.89 0.66
C ALA A 248 -8.42 -4.18 -0.75
N ASP A 249 -9.34 -4.48 -1.65
CA ASP A 249 -9.10 -4.74 -3.05
C ASP A 249 -9.43 -3.49 -3.86
N ALA A 250 -8.37 -2.80 -4.28
CA ALA A 250 -8.47 -1.52 -4.95
C ALA A 250 -9.19 -1.67 -6.29
N GLY A 251 -8.86 -2.72 -7.06
CA GLY A 251 -9.41 -2.88 -8.40
C GLY A 251 -10.81 -3.50 -8.41
N ALA A 252 -11.18 -4.27 -7.38
CA ALA A 252 -12.56 -4.75 -7.18
C ALA A 252 -13.49 -3.72 -6.50
N ASN A 253 -12.99 -2.51 -6.18
CA ASN A 253 -13.69 -1.49 -5.38
C ASN A 253 -14.36 -2.04 -4.10
N THR A 254 -13.73 -3.04 -3.48
CA THR A 254 -14.35 -3.85 -2.44
C THR A 254 -13.35 -4.15 -1.33
N VAL A 255 -13.84 -4.15 -0.09
CA VAL A 255 -13.16 -4.80 1.03
C VAL A 255 -13.77 -6.19 1.18
N TRP A 256 -12.96 -7.22 0.97
CA TRP A 256 -13.33 -8.61 1.18
C TRP A 256 -13.17 -8.99 2.66
N LYS A 257 -14.09 -9.78 3.20
CA LYS A 257 -13.92 -10.50 4.47
C LYS A 257 -13.58 -11.96 4.14
N VAL A 258 -12.46 -12.44 4.65
CA VAL A 258 -12.05 -13.84 4.55
C VAL A 258 -12.18 -14.47 5.93
N GLU A 259 -13.15 -15.35 6.09
CA GLU A 259 -13.49 -16.02 7.35
C GLU A 259 -13.08 -17.49 7.30
N PRO A 260 -12.05 -17.91 8.05
CA PRO A 260 -11.66 -19.32 8.16
C PRO A 260 -12.67 -20.14 9.01
N ASP A 261 -12.98 -21.36 8.58
CA ASP A 261 -13.67 -22.38 9.38
C ASP A 261 -12.64 -23.36 9.96
N PHE A 262 -12.06 -23.02 11.11
CA PHE A 262 -11.07 -23.85 11.79
C PHE A 262 -11.60 -25.23 12.23
N SER A 263 -12.92 -25.44 12.26
CA SER A 263 -13.48 -26.77 12.53
C SER A 263 -13.21 -27.78 11.41
N THR A 264 -12.82 -27.30 10.23
CA THR A 264 -12.48 -28.10 9.05
C THR A 264 -10.97 -28.36 8.91
N ALA A 265 -10.14 -27.70 9.73
CA ALA A 265 -8.69 -27.86 9.65
C ALA A 265 -8.27 -29.33 9.89
N THR A 266 -7.32 -29.80 9.08
CA THR A 266 -6.76 -31.16 9.22
C THR A 266 -5.24 -31.12 9.26
N GLU A 267 -4.59 -32.24 9.58
CA GLU A 267 -3.13 -32.35 9.53
C GLU A 267 -2.57 -32.10 8.11
N ASP A 268 -3.37 -32.32 7.06
CA ASP A 268 -2.92 -32.29 5.66
C ASP A 268 -3.48 -31.10 4.85
N ALA A 269 -4.37 -30.29 5.44
CA ALA A 269 -5.03 -29.20 4.74
C ALA A 269 -5.34 -28.03 5.68
N PRO A 270 -5.13 -26.77 5.22
CA PRO A 270 -5.54 -25.59 5.96
C PRO A 270 -7.08 -25.58 6.13
N PRO A 271 -7.61 -24.80 7.09
CA PRO A 271 -9.06 -24.67 7.23
C PRO A 271 -9.70 -24.17 5.94
N GLU A 272 -10.90 -24.67 5.62
CA GLU A 272 -11.76 -24.05 4.61
C GLU A 272 -12.07 -22.61 5.01
N TYR A 273 -12.51 -21.79 4.06
CA TYR A 273 -12.82 -20.38 4.28
C TYR A 273 -14.07 -19.96 3.52
N GLU A 274 -14.69 -18.86 3.96
CA GLU A 274 -15.71 -18.12 3.23
C GLU A 274 -15.17 -16.73 2.85
N ILE A 275 -15.44 -16.28 1.62
CA ILE A 275 -15.15 -14.91 1.17
C ILE A 275 -16.48 -14.19 0.95
N THR A 276 -16.67 -13.05 1.61
CA THR A 276 -17.83 -12.18 1.41
C THR A 276 -17.41 -10.74 1.13
N ALA A 277 -18.24 -10.00 0.40
CA ALA A 277 -18.06 -8.56 0.24
C ALA A 277 -18.51 -7.86 1.54
N TRP A 278 -17.55 -7.29 2.28
CA TRP A 278 -17.81 -6.60 3.55
C TRP A 278 -18.26 -5.16 3.32
N ALA A 279 -17.56 -4.46 2.45
CA ALA A 279 -17.96 -3.14 1.95
C ALA A 279 -17.60 -3.02 0.47
N THR A 280 -18.52 -2.48 -0.32
CA THR A 280 -18.31 -2.26 -1.75
C THR A 280 -18.74 -0.86 -2.13
N TRP A 281 -17.95 -0.21 -2.97
CA TRP A 281 -18.27 1.08 -3.56
C TRP A 281 -18.63 0.90 -5.03
N PRO A 282 -19.69 1.57 -5.52
CA PRO A 282 -20.07 1.45 -6.91
C PRO A 282 -18.98 2.03 -7.80
N THR A 283 -18.69 1.32 -8.90
CA THR A 283 -17.81 1.88 -9.93
C THR A 283 -18.43 3.12 -10.56
N THR A 284 -17.58 4.09 -10.85
CA THR A 284 -17.89 5.24 -11.71
C THR A 284 -17.01 5.23 -12.96
N ALA A 285 -16.24 4.17 -13.16
CA ALA A 285 -15.44 3.97 -14.36
C ALA A 285 -16.34 3.82 -15.60
N LEU A 286 -15.83 4.30 -16.72
CA LEU A 286 -16.41 4.13 -18.03
C LEU A 286 -16.33 2.65 -18.45
N PRO A 287 -17.13 2.20 -19.43
CA PRO A 287 -17.11 0.81 -19.90
C PRO A 287 -15.77 0.30 -20.45
N ASP A 288 -14.80 1.19 -20.66
CA ASP A 288 -13.43 0.85 -21.05
C ASP A 288 -12.44 0.80 -19.86
N GLY A 289 -12.96 0.83 -18.62
CA GLY A 289 -12.19 0.76 -17.38
C GLY A 289 -11.50 2.06 -16.98
N THR A 290 -11.75 3.17 -17.70
CA THR A 290 -11.14 4.47 -17.38
C THR A 290 -12.03 5.32 -16.48
N ASP A 291 -11.44 6.11 -15.58
CA ASP A 291 -12.18 7.09 -14.78
C ASP A 291 -12.99 8.03 -15.68
N ASP A 292 -14.26 8.28 -15.33
CA ASP A 292 -15.02 9.39 -15.93
C ASP A 292 -14.51 10.73 -15.37
N PRO A 293 -13.82 11.58 -16.16
CA PRO A 293 -13.29 12.85 -15.67
C PRO A 293 -14.40 13.86 -15.33
N GLU A 294 -15.62 13.67 -15.83
CA GLU A 294 -16.78 14.50 -15.51
C GLU A 294 -17.67 13.88 -14.41
N GLY A 295 -17.40 12.61 -14.05
CA GLY A 295 -18.12 11.84 -13.04
C GLY A 295 -17.60 12.03 -11.62
N PRO A 296 -18.34 11.54 -10.59
CA PRO A 296 -17.82 11.46 -9.22
C PRO A 296 -16.55 10.59 -9.16
N ALA A 297 -15.67 10.85 -8.19
CA ALA A 297 -14.47 10.02 -7.99
C ALA A 297 -14.83 8.67 -7.38
N GLU A 298 -14.12 7.63 -7.82
CA GLU A 298 -14.23 6.32 -7.20
C GLU A 298 -13.55 6.34 -5.85
N PHE A 299 -14.16 5.68 -4.87
CA PHE A 299 -13.56 5.59 -3.54
C PHE A 299 -12.24 4.82 -3.58
N VAL A 300 -12.18 3.65 -4.27
CA VAL A 300 -11.00 2.78 -4.43
C VAL A 300 -10.31 2.48 -3.09
N PRO A 301 -10.67 1.39 -2.39
CA PRO A 301 -10.12 1.08 -1.07
C PRO A 301 -8.64 0.67 -1.18
N THR A 302 -7.76 1.32 -0.41
CA THR A 302 -6.29 1.14 -0.51
C THR A 302 -5.61 1.07 0.85
N SER A 303 -6.34 1.16 1.95
CA SER A 303 -5.74 1.07 3.29
C SER A 303 -6.77 0.63 4.31
N LEU A 304 -6.30 -0.11 5.30
CA LEU A 304 -7.07 -0.61 6.42
C LEU A 304 -6.31 -0.33 7.73
N THR A 305 -7.04 -0.09 8.81
CA THR A 305 -6.53 -0.14 10.18
C THR A 305 -7.72 -0.32 11.13
N ALA A 306 -7.49 -0.90 12.30
CA ALA A 306 -8.48 -0.90 13.38
C ALA A 306 -8.07 0.02 14.54
N ASP A 307 -9.06 0.48 15.33
CA ASP A 307 -8.82 1.12 16.63
C ASP A 307 -8.97 0.13 17.81
N GLU A 308 -8.68 0.60 19.02
CA GLU A 308 -8.77 -0.23 20.25
C GLU A 308 -10.20 -0.68 20.61
N HIS A 309 -11.22 -0.20 19.89
CA HIS A 309 -12.62 -0.60 20.06
C HIS A 309 -13.10 -1.54 18.95
N GLY A 310 -12.21 -1.97 18.04
CA GLY A 310 -12.55 -2.83 16.91
C GLY A 310 -13.23 -2.09 15.76
N ASN A 311 -13.23 -0.75 15.74
CA ASN A 311 -13.72 -0.02 14.57
C ASN A 311 -12.68 -0.08 13.45
N VAL A 312 -13.11 -0.37 12.23
CA VAL A 312 -12.26 -0.48 11.05
C VAL A 312 -12.32 0.83 10.26
N TYR A 313 -11.16 1.32 9.84
CA TYR A 313 -11.02 2.49 9.01
C TYR A 313 -10.54 2.08 7.62
N VAL A 314 -11.26 2.50 6.59
CA VAL A 314 -10.90 2.25 5.19
C VAL A 314 -10.53 3.57 4.54
N GLY A 315 -9.32 3.65 3.99
CA GLY A 315 -8.89 4.79 3.19
C GLY A 315 -9.17 4.56 1.70
N GLY A 316 -9.72 5.58 1.05
CA GLY A 316 -10.07 5.58 -0.37
C GLY A 316 -9.21 6.55 -1.19
N LEU A 317 -8.63 6.04 -2.28
CA LEU A 317 -7.73 6.77 -3.17
C LEU A 317 -8.38 8.01 -3.82
N GLY A 318 -9.66 7.94 -4.16
CA GLY A 318 -10.37 9.06 -4.80
C GLY A 318 -9.96 9.30 -6.26
N SER A 319 -9.69 8.25 -7.05
CA SER A 319 -9.17 8.33 -8.43
C SER A 319 -7.93 9.24 -8.59
N VAL A 320 -7.12 9.42 -7.53
CA VAL A 320 -5.96 10.35 -7.50
C VAL A 320 -6.37 11.81 -7.75
N ARG A 321 -7.67 12.13 -7.68
CA ARG A 321 -8.18 13.48 -7.89
C ARG A 321 -7.96 14.33 -6.63
N PRO A 322 -7.46 15.58 -6.78
CA PRO A 322 -7.26 16.46 -5.64
C PRO A 322 -8.53 16.68 -4.81
N GLY A 323 -8.47 16.34 -3.52
CA GLY A 323 -9.56 16.54 -2.57
C GLY A 323 -10.68 15.47 -2.60
N GLU A 324 -10.59 14.47 -3.48
CA GLU A 324 -11.61 13.43 -3.65
C GLU A 324 -11.33 12.16 -2.83
N GLY A 325 -10.16 12.05 -2.21
CA GLY A 325 -9.83 10.97 -1.28
C GLY A 325 -10.57 11.13 0.05
N ALA A 326 -10.88 10.01 0.69
CA ALA A 326 -11.63 9.98 1.94
C ALA A 326 -11.21 8.82 2.85
N VAL A 327 -11.56 8.92 4.13
CA VAL A 327 -11.50 7.81 5.08
C VAL A 327 -12.90 7.56 5.61
N VAL A 328 -13.32 6.29 5.65
CA VAL A 328 -14.61 5.87 6.21
C VAL A 328 -14.33 4.97 7.41
N GLN A 329 -14.99 5.26 8.53
CA GLN A 329 -14.99 4.41 9.73
C GLN A 329 -16.22 3.53 9.71
N PHE A 330 -16.02 2.26 10.03
CA PHE A 330 -17.05 1.27 10.26
C PHE A 330 -16.91 0.72 11.68
N SER A 331 -18.01 0.29 12.28
CA SER A 331 -17.97 -0.60 13.44
C SER A 331 -17.46 -1.98 13.04
N ALA A 332 -17.10 -2.80 14.03
CA ALA A 332 -16.69 -4.18 13.83
C ALA A 332 -17.71 -5.01 13.01
N ASP A 333 -19.00 -4.70 13.12
CA ASP A 333 -20.08 -5.37 12.38
C ASP A 333 -20.33 -4.80 10.96
N GLY A 334 -19.50 -3.87 10.49
CA GLY A 334 -19.58 -3.29 9.14
C GLY A 334 -20.56 -2.13 8.99
N THR A 335 -21.09 -1.56 10.09
CA THR A 335 -21.93 -0.35 10.01
C THR A 335 -21.07 0.90 9.85
N GLU A 336 -21.33 1.72 8.83
CA GLU A 336 -20.65 3.02 8.68
C GLU A 336 -20.96 3.95 9.88
N LEU A 337 -19.92 4.42 10.55
CA LEU A 337 -19.99 5.30 11.73
C LEU A 337 -19.61 6.75 11.42
N GLY A 338 -18.72 6.96 10.46
CA GLY A 338 -18.19 8.28 10.18
C GLY A 338 -17.35 8.34 8.90
N ARG A 339 -17.15 9.55 8.40
CA ARG A 339 -16.41 9.80 7.16
C ARG A 339 -15.66 11.13 7.24
N TRP A 340 -14.44 11.14 6.71
CA TRP A 340 -13.60 12.32 6.55
C TRP A 340 -13.18 12.46 5.09
N ASP A 341 -13.63 13.53 4.43
CA ASP A 341 -13.33 13.81 3.02
C ASP A 341 -12.20 14.85 2.85
N GLY A 342 -11.88 15.21 1.61
CA GLY A 342 -10.96 16.31 1.29
C GLY A 342 -9.49 15.91 1.30
N PHE A 343 -9.18 14.62 1.23
CA PHE A 343 -7.81 14.13 1.05
C PHE A 343 -7.51 13.90 -0.44
N THR A 344 -6.27 13.60 -0.78
CA THR A 344 -5.84 13.29 -2.15
C THR A 344 -5.06 11.98 -2.13
N ALA A 345 -5.47 11.00 -2.94
CA ALA A 345 -4.72 9.74 -3.09
C ALA A 345 -4.38 9.10 -1.73
N VAL A 346 -5.41 8.84 -0.90
CA VAL A 346 -5.21 8.15 0.38
C VAL A 346 -4.63 6.77 0.10
N THR A 347 -3.54 6.42 0.78
CA THR A 347 -2.84 5.12 0.62
C THR A 347 -2.39 4.50 1.94
N GLY A 348 -2.63 5.20 3.05
CA GLY A 348 -2.38 4.71 4.39
C GLY A 348 -3.23 5.47 5.39
N VAL A 349 -3.72 4.74 6.38
CA VAL A 349 -4.52 5.28 7.47
C VAL A 349 -3.99 4.66 8.74
N ALA A 350 -3.81 5.47 9.78
CA ALA A 350 -3.56 4.98 11.12
C ALA A 350 -4.40 5.76 12.12
N VAL A 351 -4.65 5.15 13.27
CA VAL A 351 -5.52 5.72 14.28
C VAL A 351 -4.91 5.57 15.67
N ASP A 352 -5.12 6.57 16.52
CA ASP A 352 -4.93 6.47 17.96
C ASP A 352 -6.16 6.98 18.70
N ARG A 353 -6.07 7.10 20.04
CA ARG A 353 -7.21 7.49 20.89
C ARG A 353 -7.90 8.79 20.47
N GLY A 354 -7.16 9.78 19.96
CA GLY A 354 -7.70 11.09 19.61
C GLY A 354 -7.66 11.40 18.12
N HIS A 355 -6.78 10.71 17.39
CA HIS A 355 -6.31 11.18 16.08
C HIS A 355 -6.52 10.15 14.99
N LEU A 356 -6.82 10.66 13.81
CA LEU A 356 -6.76 9.95 12.54
C LEU A 356 -5.57 10.50 11.75
N TYR A 357 -4.67 9.63 11.32
CA TYR A 357 -3.55 9.96 10.44
C TYR A 357 -3.83 9.42 9.05
N VAL A 358 -3.54 10.24 8.03
CA VAL A 358 -3.85 9.91 6.64
C VAL A 358 -2.65 10.24 5.76
N SER A 359 -2.10 9.22 5.11
CA SER A 359 -1.08 9.36 4.07
C SER A 359 -1.75 9.73 2.76
N GLN A 360 -1.28 10.81 2.17
CA GLN A 360 -1.64 11.25 0.84
C GLN A 360 -0.42 11.08 -0.04
N LEU A 361 -0.50 10.12 -0.97
CA LEU A 361 0.62 9.73 -1.82
C LEU A 361 1.20 10.94 -2.57
N PHE A 362 0.33 11.87 -2.94
CA PHE A 362 0.68 13.14 -3.55
C PHE A 362 0.21 14.30 -2.67
N GLY A 363 0.99 15.38 -2.67
CA GLY A 363 0.62 16.61 -1.97
C GLY A 363 -0.64 17.24 -2.57
N PRO A 364 -1.28 18.15 -1.82
CA PRO A 364 -2.51 18.79 -2.28
C PRO A 364 -2.17 19.72 -3.44
N THR A 365 -2.62 19.37 -4.64
CA THR A 365 -2.62 20.30 -5.77
C THR A 365 -3.73 21.33 -5.49
N PRO A 366 -3.44 22.66 -5.43
CA PRO A 366 -4.50 23.66 -5.26
C PRO A 366 -5.61 23.43 -6.29
N PRO A 367 -6.90 23.49 -5.91
CA PRO A 367 -7.98 23.29 -6.86
C PRO A 367 -7.86 24.32 -7.98
N MET A 368 -7.74 23.83 -9.22
CA MET A 368 -7.72 24.68 -10.41
C MET A 368 -9.10 25.33 -10.57
N PRO A 369 -9.22 26.67 -10.63
CA PRO A 369 -10.45 27.30 -11.04
C PRO A 369 -10.81 26.82 -12.46
N PRO A 370 -12.07 26.50 -12.76
CA PRO A 370 -12.46 26.10 -14.11
C PRO A 370 -12.17 27.24 -15.10
N GLY A 371 -11.23 27.03 -16.02
CA GLY A 371 -11.20 27.72 -17.31
C GLY A 371 -10.21 28.87 -17.54
N GLU A 372 -9.32 29.27 -16.61
CA GLU A 372 -8.51 30.49 -16.84
C GLU A 372 -7.03 30.46 -16.40
N THR A 373 -6.41 29.31 -16.13
CA THR A 373 -4.96 29.28 -15.83
C THR A 373 -4.15 28.88 -17.07
N PRO A 374 -3.27 29.75 -17.62
CA PRO A 374 -2.33 29.37 -18.66
C PRO A 374 -1.49 28.17 -18.21
N ALA A 375 -1.10 27.27 -19.12
CA ALA A 375 -0.33 26.06 -18.79
C ALA A 375 1.00 26.29 -18.03
N ALA A 376 1.50 27.53 -17.99
CA ALA A 376 2.68 27.93 -17.23
C ALA A 376 2.41 28.26 -15.75
N GLU A 377 1.13 28.37 -15.36
CA GLU A 377 0.66 28.70 -14.01
C GLU A 377 -0.24 27.60 -13.42
N ALA A 378 -0.50 26.52 -14.17
CA ALA A 378 -1.04 25.31 -13.57
C ALA A 378 -0.07 24.84 -12.48
N PRO A 379 -0.56 24.46 -11.28
CA PRO A 379 0.30 23.78 -10.34
C PRO A 379 0.91 22.56 -11.03
N PRO A 380 2.11 22.16 -10.61
CA PRO A 380 2.77 21.00 -11.18
C PRO A 380 1.79 19.81 -11.29
N THR A 381 1.89 19.04 -12.38
CA THR A 381 1.19 17.77 -12.55
C THR A 381 1.27 16.96 -11.24
N PRO A 382 0.22 16.21 -10.82
CA PRO A 382 0.32 15.29 -9.70
C PRO A 382 1.66 14.54 -9.75
N GLY A 383 2.53 14.79 -8.77
CA GLY A 383 3.91 14.30 -8.77
C GLY A 383 5.04 15.33 -8.68
N GLN A 384 4.80 16.64 -8.65
CA GLN A 384 5.86 17.60 -8.25
C GLN A 384 5.62 18.31 -6.91
N VAL A 385 4.57 17.94 -6.17
CA VAL A 385 4.39 18.28 -4.75
C VAL A 385 4.68 17.00 -3.95
N PRO A 386 5.60 17.01 -2.97
CA PRO A 386 5.82 15.86 -2.11
C PRO A 386 4.49 15.45 -1.46
N GLY A 387 4.33 14.16 -1.20
CA GLY A 387 3.19 13.65 -0.44
C GLY A 387 3.13 14.27 0.96
N GLN A 388 2.10 13.92 1.71
CA GLN A 388 1.94 14.43 3.07
C GLN A 388 1.28 13.39 3.97
N VAL A 389 1.60 13.45 5.25
CA VAL A 389 0.83 12.77 6.31
C VAL A 389 0.05 13.83 7.07
N VAL A 390 -1.27 13.69 7.07
CA VAL A 390 -2.20 14.62 7.73
C VAL A 390 -2.75 14.01 9.00
N VAL A 391 -2.74 14.78 10.09
CA VAL A 391 -3.46 14.44 11.32
C VAL A 391 -4.79 15.19 11.39
N VAL A 392 -5.82 14.47 11.82
CA VAL A 392 -7.18 14.96 12.09
C VAL A 392 -7.57 14.63 13.52
N HIS A 393 -7.97 15.66 14.27
CA HIS A 393 -8.50 15.52 15.62
C HIS A 393 -9.97 15.08 15.57
N ARG A 394 -10.26 13.82 15.92
CA ARG A 394 -11.56 13.16 15.65
C ARG A 394 -12.72 13.68 16.52
N HIS A 395 -12.44 14.42 17.58
CA HIS A 395 -13.44 14.86 18.57
C HIS A 395 -13.67 16.39 18.60
N HIS A 396 -13.05 17.15 17.69
CA HIS A 396 -13.21 18.60 17.60
C HIS A 396 -14.14 18.99 16.43
N GLU A 397 -15.12 19.87 16.70
CA GLU A 397 -16.11 20.33 15.71
C GLU A 397 -15.47 21.12 14.55
N ASP A 398 -14.34 21.78 14.80
CA ASP A 398 -13.47 22.44 13.83
C ASP A 398 -12.13 21.70 13.79
N ALA A 399 -12.08 20.49 13.21
CA ALA A 399 -10.85 19.70 13.18
C ALA A 399 -9.77 20.42 12.35
N ALA A 400 -8.89 21.15 13.03
CA ALA A 400 -7.67 21.67 12.43
C ALA A 400 -6.89 20.49 11.84
N ARG A 401 -6.54 20.58 10.56
CA ARG A 401 -5.67 19.60 9.91
C ARG A 401 -4.25 20.13 9.98
N TYR A 402 -3.35 19.32 10.51
CA TYR A 402 -1.91 19.58 10.43
C TYR A 402 -1.29 18.55 9.50
N ALA A 403 -0.30 18.96 8.72
CA ALA A 403 0.36 18.13 7.73
C ALA A 403 1.88 18.20 7.89
N ILE A 404 2.53 17.05 7.71
CA ILE A 404 3.98 16.96 7.54
C ILE A 404 4.24 16.52 6.11
N ASP A 405 5.13 17.20 5.40
CA ASP A 405 5.59 16.77 4.08
C ASP A 405 6.37 15.46 4.22
N VAL A 406 5.91 14.43 3.50
CA VAL A 406 6.53 13.10 3.50
C VAL A 406 6.60 12.66 2.04
N PRO A 407 7.77 12.24 1.51
CA PRO A 407 7.87 11.90 0.10
C PRO A 407 7.19 10.56 -0.18
N LEU A 408 6.19 10.57 -1.06
CA LEU A 408 5.48 9.38 -1.56
C LEU A 408 5.08 8.42 -0.41
N PRO A 409 4.35 8.88 0.62
CA PRO A 409 4.00 8.08 1.76
C PRO A 409 2.93 7.07 1.37
N ALA A 410 2.98 5.88 1.96
CA ALA A 410 1.92 4.88 1.85
C ALA A 410 1.43 4.49 3.26
N GLY A 411 1.75 3.27 3.72
CA GLY A 411 1.37 2.74 5.02
C GLY A 411 1.69 3.63 6.22
N LEU A 412 0.84 3.56 7.24
CA LEU A 412 0.97 4.26 8.50
C LEU A 412 0.67 3.31 9.66
N ALA A 413 1.38 3.44 10.77
CA ALA A 413 0.98 2.85 12.05
C ALA A 413 1.27 3.78 13.22
N THR A 414 0.55 3.56 14.32
CA THR A 414 0.75 4.28 15.58
C THR A 414 1.44 3.42 16.64
N GLY A 415 2.40 4.02 17.34
CA GLY A 415 3.05 3.44 18.51
C GLY A 415 2.23 3.62 19.79
N ARG A 416 2.55 2.84 20.83
CA ARG A 416 1.85 2.88 22.14
C ARG A 416 1.94 4.24 22.85
N HIS A 417 2.89 5.10 22.48
CA HIS A 417 3.14 6.39 23.12
C HIS A 417 2.94 7.58 22.18
N GLY A 418 2.09 7.43 21.15
CA GLY A 418 1.76 8.51 20.22
C GLY A 418 2.83 8.73 19.13
N GLN A 419 3.74 7.78 18.94
CA GLN A 419 4.59 7.74 17.75
C GLN A 419 3.75 7.50 16.51
N VAL A 420 4.12 8.11 15.40
CA VAL A 420 3.49 7.85 14.10
C VAL A 420 4.59 7.41 13.15
N TYR A 421 4.43 6.24 12.55
CA TYR A 421 5.36 5.70 11.58
C TYR A 421 4.76 5.77 10.19
N ALA A 422 5.59 6.06 9.19
CA ALA A 422 5.17 6.09 7.79
C ALA A 422 6.19 5.35 6.93
N SER A 423 5.72 4.51 6.01
CA SER A 423 6.53 4.11 4.86
C SER A 423 6.67 5.31 3.92
N VAL A 424 7.88 5.50 3.38
CA VAL A 424 8.23 6.64 2.53
C VAL A 424 8.97 6.18 1.29
N ASN A 425 8.89 6.97 0.22
CA ASN A 425 9.40 6.61 -1.11
C ASN A 425 8.81 5.28 -1.58
N SER A 426 7.52 5.07 -1.33
CA SER A 426 6.80 3.77 -1.43
C SER A 426 6.67 3.20 -2.84
N VAL A 427 7.20 3.90 -3.85
CA VAL A 427 7.24 3.50 -5.27
C VAL A 427 8.67 3.40 -5.81
N ALA A 428 9.66 3.45 -4.91
CA ALA A 428 11.08 3.39 -5.23
C ALA A 428 11.73 2.13 -4.62
N PRO A 429 12.74 1.56 -5.29
CA PRO A 429 13.55 0.50 -4.71
C PRO A 429 14.43 1.02 -3.56
N ALA A 430 15.12 0.11 -2.88
CA ALA A 430 16.03 0.39 -1.77
C ALA A 430 17.10 1.46 -2.11
N GLU A 431 17.56 1.51 -3.36
CA GLU A 431 18.56 2.48 -3.82
C GLU A 431 17.97 3.84 -4.24
N GLY A 432 16.64 3.92 -4.35
CA GLY A 432 15.93 5.09 -4.85
C GLY A 432 15.88 5.16 -6.38
N ILE A 433 15.27 6.23 -6.90
CA ILE A 433 15.12 6.46 -8.34
C ILE A 433 15.89 7.73 -8.69
N ALA A 434 16.79 7.62 -9.67
CA ALA A 434 17.55 8.77 -10.15
C ALA A 434 16.66 9.80 -10.88
N GLU A 435 17.08 11.08 -10.89
CA GLU A 435 16.50 12.06 -11.80
C GLU A 435 16.66 11.63 -13.25
N GLY A 436 15.60 11.73 -14.05
CA GLY A 436 15.67 11.38 -15.46
C GLY A 436 14.45 11.83 -16.26
N PRO A 437 14.55 11.82 -17.60
CA PRO A 437 13.44 12.23 -18.49
C PRO A 437 12.16 11.38 -18.34
N GLN A 438 12.28 10.19 -17.75
CA GLN A 438 11.17 9.26 -17.50
C GLN A 438 10.69 9.29 -16.05
N ASN A 439 11.35 10.04 -15.17
CA ASN A 439 10.98 10.17 -13.76
C ASN A 439 10.41 11.58 -13.51
N PRO A 440 9.07 11.74 -13.53
CA PRO A 440 8.43 13.04 -13.35
C PRO A 440 8.57 13.61 -11.93
N PHE A 441 9.03 12.81 -10.96
CA PHE A 441 9.15 13.17 -9.54
C PHE A 441 10.53 13.76 -9.17
N GLY A 442 11.52 13.68 -10.06
CA GLY A 442 12.91 14.01 -9.72
C GLY A 442 13.58 12.90 -8.89
N ALA A 443 14.75 13.16 -8.30
CA ALA A 443 15.45 12.13 -7.51
C ALA A 443 14.60 11.76 -6.30
N VAL A 444 14.26 10.48 -6.19
CA VAL A 444 13.54 9.91 -5.05
C VAL A 444 14.55 9.09 -4.26
N GLY A 445 14.56 9.25 -2.93
CA GLY A 445 15.40 8.43 -2.06
C GLY A 445 14.98 6.96 -2.07
N GLY A 446 15.77 6.11 -1.43
CA GLY A 446 15.38 4.72 -1.20
C GLY A 446 14.14 4.59 -0.32
N GLY A 447 13.45 3.46 -0.46
CA GLY A 447 12.36 3.10 0.45
C GLY A 447 12.84 3.04 1.90
N ALA A 448 12.02 3.56 2.81
CA ALA A 448 12.35 3.68 4.22
C ALA A 448 11.08 3.72 5.09
N VAL A 449 11.28 3.61 6.41
CA VAL A 449 10.26 3.93 7.42
C VAL A 449 10.74 5.10 8.26
N TRP A 450 9.89 6.10 8.40
CA TRP A 450 10.14 7.30 9.22
C TRP A 450 9.25 7.31 10.45
N GLU A 451 9.77 7.76 11.59
CA GLU A 451 8.97 8.23 12.73
C GLU A 451 8.74 9.75 12.57
N LEU A 452 7.47 10.16 12.61
CA LEU A 452 7.02 11.53 12.45
C LEU A 452 6.72 12.17 13.81
N ASP A 453 7.09 13.46 13.97
CA ASP A 453 6.83 14.23 15.19
C ASP A 453 5.63 15.16 14.99
N PHE A 454 4.47 14.80 15.54
CA PHE A 454 3.26 15.61 15.56
C PHE A 454 3.11 16.45 16.85
N SER A 455 4.16 16.61 17.66
CA SER A 455 4.07 17.31 18.96
C SER A 455 3.59 18.76 18.85
N ASP A 456 3.87 19.44 17.74
CA ASP A 456 3.34 20.79 17.48
C ASP A 456 1.84 20.80 17.19
N ALA A 457 1.31 19.76 16.55
CA ALA A 457 -0.13 19.62 16.32
C ALA A 457 -0.87 19.47 17.66
N TYR A 458 -0.36 18.64 18.57
CA TYR A 458 -0.98 18.45 19.90
C TYR A 458 -0.91 19.70 20.78
N ARG A 459 0.13 20.54 20.66
CA ARG A 459 0.23 21.80 21.40
C ARG A 459 -0.88 22.80 21.04
N LEU A 460 -1.47 22.69 19.86
CA LEU A 460 -2.60 23.53 19.45
C LEU A 460 -3.91 23.12 20.14
N GLU A 461 -4.06 21.86 20.54
CA GLU A 461 -5.21 21.40 21.34
C GLU A 461 -5.19 21.98 22.76
N ASP A 462 -4.03 21.98 23.43
CA ASP A 462 -3.88 22.48 24.81
C ASP A 462 -4.09 24.01 24.97
N ALA A 463 -4.10 24.74 23.84
CA ALA A 463 -4.24 26.19 23.80
C ALA A 463 -5.67 26.68 23.48
N GLY A 464 -6.59 25.78 23.11
CA GLY A 464 -8.02 26.04 22.90
C GLY A 464 -8.87 25.72 24.12
#